data_AF-A0A924G4C8-F1
#
_entry.id   AF-A0A924G4C8-F1
#
_cell.length_a   1.000
_cell.length_b   1.000
_cell.length_c   1.000
_cell.angle_alpha   90.00
_cell.angle_beta   90.00
_cell.angle_gamma   90.00
#
_symmetry.space_group_name_H-M   'P 1'
#
loop_
_entity.id
_entity.type
_entity.pdbx_description
1 polymer ?
#
loop_
_entity_poly.entity_id
_entity_poly.type
_entity_poly.pdbx_seq_one_letter_code
_entity_poly.pdbx_strand_id
1 'polypeptide(L)'
;MIGVVGLIGAGLTIGIFASTARVSFEPEAGSSQGVTNLTDNSASGGRAIKFGGGGSFVTRNGNKLMLGGRQFRFSGANAYWLGLDDNIRDSNGAPTYPTAYRVNNALDGSRSMQATVLRTHTLGISLGCNNCLEPSLGAFNDAAFQPIDYAVQQASQRNIKLIIPLIDQWRYYHGGKWNFVHWAYQAGVSGVVDTNSDMSQNAGNSSGSGSEKEREAQFYTNPTINSYFQAYVSHVLNHVNQYTGVALKNDPTIMAWETGNELFDAPVSWTQATAAYIKHTIGAKQLVADGSAASGNHVTNAALAAADIDIVGDHQYNYPTGLDIGWLTTDAATAAQSNKVFIVGEYGWTLNNLAAYYSAIESNPNISGDMYWALLPYKENGQPEPHASLNYGSDDVPLYYPGIDAQMQSFVSIISAHASNMAK
;
A
#
# COMPACT_ATOMS: atom_id res chain seq x y z
N MET A 1 48.33 38.20 -41.93
CA MET A 1 47.93 39.37 -41.14
C MET A 1 47.57 38.87 -39.76
N ILE A 2 48.46 39.14 -38.80
CA ILE A 2 48.38 38.74 -37.39
C ILE A 2 48.04 40.04 -36.64
N GLY A 3 47.02 40.01 -35.80
CA GLY A 3 46.63 41.12 -34.92
C GLY A 3 46.42 40.61 -33.51
N VAL A 4 47.42 40.86 -32.66
CA VAL A 4 47.51 40.56 -31.23
C VAL A 4 47.13 41.80 -30.44
N VAL A 5 46.20 41.70 -29.47
CA VAL A 5 46.10 42.47 -28.19
C VAL A 5 45.07 41.69 -27.35
N GLY A 6 45.15 41.38 -26.05
CA GLY A 6 46.03 41.69 -24.93
C GLY A 6 45.19 41.48 -23.65
N LEU A 7 45.66 40.63 -22.72
CA LEU A 7 45.06 40.39 -21.40
C LEU A 7 45.10 41.65 -20.52
N ILE A 8 44.05 41.92 -19.74
CA ILE A 8 44.13 42.40 -18.34
C ILE A 8 43.00 41.77 -17.54
N GLY A 9 43.35 41.10 -16.43
CA GLY A 9 42.42 40.49 -15.49
C GLY A 9 41.91 41.47 -14.44
N ALA A 10 40.72 41.16 -13.91
CA ALA A 10 40.28 41.61 -12.60
C ALA A 10 39.52 40.44 -11.96
N GLY A 11 40.03 39.96 -10.84
CA GLY A 11 39.39 38.94 -10.02
C GLY A 11 38.15 39.51 -9.35
N LEU A 12 37.07 38.72 -9.34
CA LEU A 12 35.93 38.95 -8.48
C LEU A 12 35.62 37.67 -7.72
N THR A 13 35.94 37.69 -6.44
CA THR A 13 35.55 36.72 -5.43
C THR A 13 34.03 36.77 -5.28
N ILE A 14 33.31 35.68 -5.60
CA ILE A 14 31.88 35.56 -5.31
C ILE A 14 31.74 34.67 -4.07
N GLY A 15 31.30 35.30 -2.98
CA GLY A 15 31.01 34.68 -1.71
C GLY A 15 29.76 33.80 -1.77
N ILE A 16 29.83 32.68 -1.06
CA ILE A 16 28.73 31.76 -0.81
C ILE A 16 27.77 32.43 0.17
N PHE A 17 26.57 32.79 -0.28
CA PHE A 17 25.44 33.13 0.59
C PHE A 17 24.40 32.00 0.52
N ALA A 18 24.30 31.24 1.62
CA ALA A 18 23.18 30.35 1.87
C ALA A 18 21.96 31.20 2.26
N SER A 19 20.93 31.19 1.42
CA SER A 19 19.65 31.83 1.70
C SER A 19 18.65 30.74 2.09
N THR A 20 18.34 30.63 3.38
CA THR A 20 17.20 29.89 3.89
C THR A 20 15.94 30.76 3.77
N ALA A 21 15.18 30.59 2.69
CA ALA A 21 13.86 31.21 2.57
C ALA A 21 12.83 30.35 3.33
N ARG A 22 12.40 30.84 4.50
CA ARG A 22 11.20 30.36 5.19
C ARG A 22 9.99 31.02 4.54
N VAL A 23 9.14 30.24 3.88
CA VAL A 23 7.83 30.71 3.43
C VAL A 23 6.88 30.64 4.63
N SER A 24 6.40 31.80 5.05
CA SER A 24 5.40 31.97 6.11
C SER A 24 4.07 32.26 5.41
N PHE A 25 3.05 31.46 5.64
CA PHE A 25 1.69 31.78 5.20
C PHE A 25 0.93 32.43 6.36
N GLU A 26 0.55 33.70 6.18
CA GLU A 26 -0.46 34.37 7.00
C GLU A 26 -1.87 33.92 6.60
N PRO A 27 -2.80 33.69 7.54
CA PRO A 27 -4.20 33.43 7.21
C PRO A 27 -4.94 34.74 6.95
N GLU A 28 -5.57 34.88 5.78
CA GLU A 28 -6.50 35.97 5.48
C GLU A 28 -7.79 35.87 6.31
N ALA A 29 -8.27 37.03 6.76
CA ALA A 29 -9.44 37.21 7.60
C ALA A 29 -10.72 37.50 6.78
N GLY A 30 -11.86 36.98 7.28
CA GLY A 30 -13.23 37.35 6.88
C GLY A 30 -14.07 36.12 6.48
N SER A 31 -15.23 35.80 7.04
CA SER A 31 -16.17 36.54 7.87
C SER A 31 -16.95 35.57 8.77
N SER A 32 -17.27 36.02 9.97
CA SER A 32 -17.91 35.28 11.05
C SER A 32 -19.44 35.26 10.94
N GLN A 33 -20.06 34.08 11.11
CA GLN A 33 -21.35 33.94 11.79
C GLN A 33 -21.38 32.60 12.56
N GLY A 34 -21.21 32.70 13.89
CA GLY A 34 -21.96 31.90 14.87
C GLY A 34 -21.58 30.43 15.10
N VAL A 35 -20.53 30.18 15.90
CA VAL A 35 -20.56 29.07 16.87
C VAL A 35 -19.97 29.56 18.18
N THR A 36 -20.74 29.40 19.25
CA THR A 36 -20.47 29.88 20.60
C THR A 36 -19.25 29.21 21.24
N ASN A 37 -18.44 30.04 21.89
CA ASN A 37 -17.28 29.72 22.69
C ASN A 37 -17.55 28.67 23.78
N LEU A 38 -16.67 27.67 23.88
CA LEU A 38 -16.26 27.11 25.16
C LEU A 38 -14.79 27.47 25.36
N THR A 39 -14.56 28.29 26.38
CA THR A 39 -13.28 28.88 26.77
C THR A 39 -12.34 27.82 27.34
N ASP A 40 -11.16 27.66 26.74
CA ASP A 40 -10.00 27.06 27.40
C ASP A 40 -9.18 28.16 28.08
N ASN A 41 -8.84 27.92 29.34
CA ASN A 41 -8.21 28.88 30.23
C ASN A 41 -7.16 28.11 31.04
N SER A 42 -5.97 27.90 30.49
CA SER A 42 -4.74 27.89 31.29
C SER A 42 -3.48 27.91 30.42
N ALA A 43 -2.60 28.85 30.76
CA ALA A 43 -1.33 29.08 30.12
C ALA A 43 -0.21 28.22 30.73
N SER A 44 0.84 28.05 29.92
CA SER A 44 2.25 27.86 30.27
C SER A 44 2.73 26.46 30.68
N GLY A 45 3.64 25.93 29.85
CA GLY A 45 4.44 24.74 30.14
C GLY A 45 4.71 23.94 28.87
N GLY A 46 5.64 24.42 28.04
CA GLY A 46 6.08 23.72 26.82
C GLY A 46 6.65 22.34 27.15
N ARG A 47 5.78 21.34 27.16
CA ARG A 47 6.10 19.93 27.06
C ARG A 47 5.77 19.56 25.63
N ALA A 48 6.78 19.19 24.85
CA ALA A 48 6.54 18.53 23.57
C ALA A 48 5.54 17.40 23.83
N ILE A 49 4.34 17.51 23.27
CA ILE A 49 3.39 16.41 23.28
C ILE A 49 4.06 15.32 22.46
N LYS A 50 4.69 14.36 23.14
CA LYS A 50 4.93 13.04 22.57
C LYS A 50 3.53 12.55 22.21
N PHE A 51 3.17 12.64 20.95
CA PHE A 51 2.07 11.85 20.41
C PHE A 51 2.43 10.41 20.75
N GLY A 52 1.70 9.85 21.72
CA GLY A 52 1.87 8.46 22.12
C GLY A 52 1.45 7.61 20.93
N GLY A 53 2.43 7.20 20.12
CA GLY A 53 2.23 6.26 19.03
C GLY A 53 1.59 5.00 19.59
N GLY A 54 0.33 4.81 19.23
CA GLY A 54 -0.45 3.66 19.65
C GLY A 54 0.17 2.37 19.12
N GLY A 55 0.63 1.55 20.05
CA GLY A 55 0.54 0.11 19.91
C GLY A 55 1.84 -0.59 19.59
N SER A 56 2.03 -1.72 20.26
CA SER A 56 3.04 -2.73 19.94
C SER A 56 3.00 -3.12 18.46
N PHE A 57 4.13 -3.62 17.95
CA PHE A 57 4.13 -4.35 16.68
C PHE A 57 3.15 -5.52 16.73
N VAL A 58 2.45 -5.74 15.63
CA VAL A 58 1.79 -7.03 15.40
C VAL A 58 2.90 -8.06 15.23
N THR A 59 2.76 -9.17 15.94
CA THR A 59 3.67 -10.30 15.87
C THR A 59 2.87 -11.55 15.53
N ARG A 60 3.52 -12.71 15.45
CA ARG A 60 2.81 -13.98 15.36
C ARG A 60 3.29 -14.97 16.41
N ASN A 61 2.38 -15.82 16.84
CA ASN A 61 2.69 -17.04 17.58
C ASN A 61 2.13 -18.22 16.77
N GLY A 62 3.04 -18.96 16.14
CA GLY A 62 2.69 -19.93 15.13
C GLY A 62 1.81 -19.32 14.03
N ASN A 63 0.69 -19.95 13.71
CA ASN A 63 -0.24 -19.48 12.68
C ASN A 63 -1.23 -18.38 13.13
N LYS A 64 -1.02 -17.76 14.30
CA LYS A 64 -1.89 -16.72 14.84
C LYS A 64 -1.17 -15.38 14.90
N LEU A 65 -1.86 -14.31 14.49
CA LEU A 65 -1.41 -12.94 14.77
C LEU A 65 -1.63 -12.59 16.24
N MET A 66 -0.74 -11.75 16.77
CA MET A 66 -0.73 -11.29 18.15
C MET A 66 -0.51 -9.78 18.22
N LEU A 67 -1.29 -9.08 19.04
CA LEU A 67 -1.12 -7.65 19.33
C LEU A 67 -1.26 -7.42 20.83
N GLY A 68 -0.25 -6.83 21.46
CA GLY A 68 -0.26 -6.59 22.92
C GLY A 68 -0.40 -7.88 23.76
N GLY A 69 0.11 -9.01 23.27
CA GLY A 69 0.03 -10.31 23.95
C GLY A 69 -1.31 -11.04 23.80
N ARG A 70 -2.29 -10.47 23.09
CA ARG A 70 -3.57 -11.11 22.78
C ARG A 70 -3.61 -11.55 21.33
N GLN A 71 -4.37 -12.59 21.04
CA GLN A 71 -4.65 -12.97 19.65
C GLN A 71 -5.29 -11.78 18.95
N PHE A 72 -4.78 -11.49 17.76
CA PHE A 72 -5.28 -10.41 16.90
C PHE A 72 -5.95 -11.04 15.71
N ARG A 73 -7.26 -10.87 15.58
CA ARG A 73 -8.00 -11.15 14.36
C ARG A 73 -8.61 -9.84 13.86
N PHE A 74 -8.79 -9.72 12.56
CA PHE A 74 -9.29 -8.50 11.95
C PHE A 74 -10.18 -8.77 10.75
N SER A 75 -11.08 -7.83 10.46
CA SER A 75 -11.56 -7.60 9.10
C SER A 75 -11.18 -6.17 8.72
N GLY A 76 -10.95 -5.95 7.44
CA GLY A 76 -10.35 -4.74 6.90
C GLY A 76 -10.80 -4.43 5.48
N ALA A 77 -10.07 -3.53 4.82
CA ALA A 77 -10.34 -3.16 3.44
C ALA A 77 -9.04 -2.90 2.67
N ASN A 78 -9.11 -3.08 1.36
CA ASN A 78 -8.14 -2.52 0.44
C ASN A 78 -8.48 -1.05 0.18
N ALA A 79 -7.55 -0.16 0.47
CA ALA A 79 -7.60 1.27 0.15
C ALA A 79 -6.33 1.60 -0.65
N TYR A 80 -6.27 1.14 -1.91
CA TYR A 80 -5.03 1.07 -2.69
C TYR A 80 -4.34 2.42 -2.93
N TRP A 81 -5.04 3.55 -2.76
CA TRP A 81 -4.70 4.89 -3.26
C TRP A 81 -4.16 5.89 -2.21
N LEU A 82 -3.95 5.51 -0.94
CA LEU A 82 -3.65 6.49 0.12
C LEU A 82 -2.31 7.25 -0.04
N GLY A 83 -1.40 6.80 -0.90
CA GLY A 83 -0.14 7.49 -1.22
C GLY A 83 -0.15 8.22 -2.56
N LEU A 84 -0.82 7.66 -3.57
CA LEU A 84 -0.97 8.18 -4.93
C LEU A 84 -2.33 7.71 -5.45
N ASP A 85 -3.01 8.56 -6.22
CA ASP A 85 -4.42 8.39 -6.50
C ASP A 85 -4.75 8.61 -7.98
N ASP A 86 -5.47 7.67 -8.57
CA ASP A 86 -5.85 7.68 -9.98
C ASP A 86 -7.33 7.94 -10.22
N ASN A 87 -8.15 7.92 -9.16
CA ASN A 87 -9.58 8.20 -9.27
C ASN A 87 -9.84 9.69 -9.49
N ILE A 88 -8.84 10.54 -9.19
CA ILE A 88 -8.81 11.96 -9.51
C ILE A 88 -7.50 12.25 -10.23
N ARG A 89 -7.61 12.58 -11.52
CA ARG A 89 -6.48 12.93 -12.39
C ARG A 89 -6.38 14.44 -12.62
N ASP A 90 -5.17 14.91 -12.90
CA ASP A 90 -4.94 16.31 -13.26
C ASP A 90 -5.43 16.64 -14.69
N SER A 91 -5.23 17.88 -15.15
CA SER A 91 -5.63 18.32 -16.49
C SER A 91 -4.93 17.58 -17.64
N ASN A 92 -3.80 16.91 -17.36
CA ASN A 92 -3.04 16.12 -18.32
C ASN A 92 -3.38 14.61 -18.21
N GLY A 93 -4.30 14.24 -17.32
CA GLY A 93 -4.66 12.86 -17.06
C GLY A 93 -3.64 12.11 -16.20
N ALA A 94 -2.75 12.79 -15.47
CA ALA A 94 -1.79 12.14 -14.58
C ALA A 94 -2.41 11.85 -13.19
N PRO A 95 -1.98 10.79 -12.49
CA PRO A 95 -2.42 10.51 -11.12
C PRO A 95 -1.99 11.65 -10.18
N THR A 96 -2.79 11.92 -9.17
CA THR A 96 -2.59 13.01 -8.20
C THR A 96 -2.34 12.48 -6.81
N TYR A 97 -1.88 13.33 -5.89
CA TYR A 97 -1.83 12.96 -4.48
C TYR A 97 -3.21 13.11 -3.83
N PRO A 98 -3.62 12.17 -2.96
CA PRO A 98 -4.88 12.30 -2.25
C PRO A 98 -4.84 13.49 -1.29
N THR A 99 -5.97 14.15 -1.12
CA THR A 99 -6.10 15.25 -0.15
C THR A 99 -6.22 14.70 1.28
N ALA A 100 -5.88 15.54 2.26
CA ALA A 100 -6.09 15.21 3.67
C ALA A 100 -7.54 14.83 3.99
N TYR A 101 -8.51 15.49 3.34
CA TYR A 101 -9.93 15.17 3.50
C TYR A 101 -10.24 13.74 3.05
N ARG A 102 -9.79 13.34 1.86
CA ARG A 102 -10.05 12.01 1.30
C ARG A 102 -9.42 10.92 2.16
N VAL A 103 -8.15 11.08 2.55
CA VAL A 103 -7.46 10.16 3.46
C VAL A 103 -8.22 10.02 4.78
N ASN A 104 -8.58 11.15 5.41
CA ASN A 104 -9.32 11.13 6.67
C ASN A 104 -10.69 10.46 6.51
N ASN A 105 -11.42 10.77 5.43
CA ASN A 105 -12.75 10.22 5.15
C ASN A 105 -12.71 8.69 5.03
N ALA A 106 -11.73 8.14 4.30
CA ALA A 106 -11.55 6.69 4.18
C ALA A 106 -11.22 6.03 5.53
N LEU A 107 -10.31 6.62 6.30
CA LEU A 107 -9.91 6.09 7.60
C LEU A 107 -11.03 6.20 8.65
N ASP A 108 -11.79 7.30 8.66
CA ASP A 108 -12.95 7.49 9.54
C ASP A 108 -14.09 6.54 9.17
N GLY A 109 -14.33 6.32 7.86
CA GLY A 109 -15.26 5.31 7.37
C GLY A 109 -14.87 3.91 7.79
N SER A 110 -13.58 3.57 7.67
CA SER A 110 -13.02 2.29 8.11
C SER A 110 -13.26 2.05 9.60
N ARG A 111 -12.97 3.06 10.44
CA ARG A 111 -13.25 2.98 11.88
C ARG A 111 -14.72 2.83 12.19
N SER A 112 -15.58 3.53 11.46
CA SER A 112 -17.03 3.46 11.64
C SER A 112 -17.58 2.07 11.27
N MET A 113 -16.93 1.38 10.33
CA MET A 113 -17.18 -0.04 10.00
C MET A 113 -16.41 -1.03 10.87
N GLN A 114 -15.74 -0.58 11.93
CA GLN A 114 -14.93 -1.41 12.83
C GLN A 114 -13.71 -2.09 12.17
N ALA A 115 -13.31 -1.66 10.97
CA ALA A 115 -12.08 -2.12 10.35
C ALA A 115 -10.86 -1.71 11.19
N THR A 116 -9.90 -2.62 11.31
CA THR A 116 -8.67 -2.42 12.10
C THR A 116 -7.39 -2.56 11.29
N VAL A 117 -7.49 -3.06 10.05
CA VAL A 117 -6.37 -3.19 9.12
C VAL A 117 -6.79 -2.65 7.75
N LEU A 118 -5.91 -1.89 7.11
CA LEU A 118 -6.04 -1.52 5.70
C LEU A 118 -4.84 -2.04 4.91
N ARG A 119 -5.10 -2.55 3.71
CA ARG A 119 -4.08 -2.86 2.72
C ARG A 119 -4.02 -1.74 1.69
N THR A 120 -2.84 -1.17 1.47
CA THR A 120 -2.68 -0.01 0.59
C THR A 120 -1.45 -0.16 -0.29
N HIS A 121 -1.69 -0.19 -1.60
CA HIS A 121 -0.64 -0.33 -2.62
C HIS A 121 0.29 0.88 -2.64
N THR A 122 -0.25 2.07 -2.81
CA THR A 122 0.56 3.27 -3.14
C THR A 122 1.38 3.85 -2.00
N LEU A 123 1.31 3.27 -0.80
CA LEU A 123 2.26 3.56 0.29
C LEU A 123 3.59 2.83 0.10
N GLY A 124 3.64 1.79 -0.74
CA GLY A 124 4.84 1.01 -1.02
C GLY A 124 5.11 0.77 -2.51
N ILE A 125 4.12 0.88 -3.39
CA ILE A 125 4.25 0.77 -4.85
C ILE A 125 4.06 2.15 -5.47
N SER A 126 5.14 2.75 -5.96
CA SER A 126 5.09 4.10 -6.52
C SER A 126 6.28 4.30 -7.47
N LEU A 127 6.09 3.86 -8.72
CA LEU A 127 7.16 3.71 -9.73
C LEU A 127 6.74 4.28 -11.10
N GLY A 128 7.66 4.96 -11.78
CA GLY A 128 7.55 5.24 -13.22
C GLY A 128 6.58 6.34 -13.63
N CYS A 129 6.14 7.18 -12.71
CA CYS A 129 5.33 8.37 -13.00
C CYS A 129 5.95 9.62 -12.35
N ASN A 130 5.62 10.81 -12.84
CA ASN A 130 6.21 12.06 -12.32
C ASN A 130 5.92 12.29 -10.82
N ASN A 131 4.75 11.86 -10.35
CA ASN A 131 4.33 11.95 -8.95
C ASN A 131 4.67 10.69 -8.15
N CYS A 132 5.39 9.73 -8.74
CA CYS A 132 5.76 8.50 -8.06
C CYS A 132 7.01 8.73 -7.19
N LEU A 133 7.23 7.87 -6.20
CA LEU A 133 8.43 7.88 -5.35
C LEU A 133 9.71 7.68 -6.17
N GLU A 134 9.70 6.78 -7.14
CA GLU A 134 10.81 6.58 -8.07
C GLU A 134 10.32 6.79 -9.52
N PRO A 135 10.32 8.03 -10.04
CA PRO A 135 9.91 8.31 -11.41
C PRO A 135 10.79 7.64 -12.47
N SER A 136 12.09 7.48 -12.17
CA SER A 136 13.05 6.75 -12.98
C SER A 136 14.12 6.14 -12.09
N LEU A 137 14.82 5.12 -12.60
CA LEU A 137 15.77 4.31 -11.83
C LEU A 137 16.77 5.16 -11.02
N GLY A 138 16.72 5.01 -9.70
CA GLY A 138 17.58 5.68 -8.74
C GLY A 138 17.29 7.17 -8.52
N ALA A 139 16.32 7.75 -9.22
CA ALA A 139 15.88 9.12 -9.02
C ALA A 139 14.63 9.11 -8.12
N PHE A 140 14.78 9.59 -6.88
CA PHE A 140 13.69 9.63 -5.92
C PHE A 140 13.04 11.01 -5.82
N ASN A 141 11.72 11.02 -5.67
CA ASN A 141 10.89 12.20 -5.47
C ASN A 141 10.43 12.28 -4.00
N ASP A 142 11.17 13.04 -3.19
CA ASP A 142 10.87 13.17 -1.76
C ASP A 142 9.47 13.76 -1.48
N ALA A 143 8.90 14.52 -2.42
CA ALA A 143 7.55 15.08 -2.25
C ALA A 143 6.47 14.00 -2.23
N ALA A 144 6.69 12.85 -2.89
CA ALA A 144 5.77 11.73 -2.88
C ALA A 144 5.68 11.05 -1.49
N PHE A 145 6.66 11.26 -0.60
CA PHE A 145 6.52 10.80 0.79
C PHE A 145 5.55 11.63 1.61
N GLN A 146 5.23 12.88 1.23
CA GLN A 146 4.32 13.71 2.03
C GLN A 146 2.92 13.08 2.22
N PRO A 147 2.20 12.61 1.18
CA PRO A 147 0.92 11.93 1.37
C PRO A 147 1.09 10.57 2.09
N ILE A 148 2.18 9.84 1.83
CA ILE A 148 2.47 8.56 2.48
C ILE A 148 2.65 8.74 4.00
N ASP A 149 3.46 9.72 4.39
CA ASP A 149 3.74 10.05 5.79
C ASP A 149 2.46 10.46 6.51
N TYR A 150 1.62 11.26 5.83
CA TYR A 150 0.34 11.70 6.35
C TYR A 150 -0.61 10.52 6.56
N ALA A 151 -0.76 9.64 5.57
CA ALA A 151 -1.62 8.46 5.67
C ALA A 151 -1.18 7.51 6.80
N VAL A 152 0.13 7.25 6.94
CA VAL A 152 0.68 6.44 8.05
C VAL A 152 0.38 7.09 9.40
N GLN A 153 0.62 8.40 9.54
CA GLN A 153 0.30 9.12 10.77
C GLN A 153 -1.20 9.05 11.11
N GLN A 154 -2.07 9.28 10.12
CA GLN A 154 -3.52 9.31 10.31
C GLN A 154 -4.11 7.92 10.63
N ALA A 155 -3.54 6.86 10.06
CA ALA A 155 -3.87 5.48 10.42
C ALA A 155 -3.49 5.19 11.88
N SER A 156 -2.30 5.64 12.31
CA SER A 156 -1.82 5.52 13.69
C SER A 156 -2.76 6.17 14.69
N GLN A 157 -3.20 7.41 14.41
CA GLN A 157 -4.13 8.17 15.26
C GLN A 157 -5.50 7.48 15.44
N ARG A 158 -5.85 6.57 14.51
CA ARG A 158 -7.10 5.81 14.52
C ARG A 158 -6.93 4.36 14.97
N ASN A 159 -5.73 3.93 15.33
CA ASN A 159 -5.39 2.53 15.63
C ASN A 159 -5.70 1.57 14.46
N ILE A 160 -5.53 2.04 13.23
CA ILE A 160 -5.57 1.19 12.03
C ILE A 160 -4.16 0.72 11.73
N LYS A 161 -3.98 -0.59 11.52
CA LYS A 161 -2.73 -1.17 11.04
C LYS A 161 -2.68 -1.19 9.52
N LEU A 162 -1.48 -1.17 8.95
CA LEU A 162 -1.26 -1.15 7.51
C LEU A 162 -0.55 -2.42 7.02
N ILE A 163 -1.03 -2.97 5.91
CA ILE A 163 -0.32 -3.94 5.08
C ILE A 163 0.07 -3.24 3.78
N ILE A 164 1.36 -3.24 3.46
CA ILE A 164 1.90 -2.45 2.36
C ILE A 164 2.65 -3.38 1.39
N PRO A 165 2.10 -3.68 0.20
CA PRO A 165 2.83 -4.35 -0.85
C PRO A 165 3.89 -3.44 -1.47
N LEU A 166 5.01 -4.04 -1.87
CA LEU A 166 6.22 -3.33 -2.31
C LEU A 166 6.44 -3.35 -3.82
N ILE A 167 5.70 -4.17 -4.55
CA ILE A 167 5.74 -4.23 -6.00
C ILE A 167 4.40 -4.74 -6.54
N ASP A 168 4.09 -4.50 -7.82
CA ASP A 168 2.87 -4.99 -8.46
C ASP A 168 3.19 -5.93 -9.63
N GLN A 169 2.33 -6.94 -9.79
CA GLN A 169 2.22 -7.75 -10.98
C GLN A 169 1.69 -6.95 -12.17
N TRP A 170 0.81 -6.00 -11.92
CA TRP A 170 0.07 -5.28 -12.96
C TRP A 170 0.75 -3.98 -13.39
N ARG A 171 0.32 -3.43 -14.52
CA ARG A 171 0.79 -2.14 -15.06
C ARG A 171 -0.25 -1.05 -14.82
N TYR A 172 -0.55 -0.78 -13.56
CA TYR A 172 -1.42 0.33 -13.19
C TYR A 172 -0.65 1.66 -13.11
N TYR A 173 -1.36 2.71 -12.71
CA TYR A 173 -0.85 4.07 -12.65
C TYR A 173 0.36 4.26 -11.71
N HIS A 174 0.48 3.40 -10.69
CA HIS A 174 1.55 3.41 -9.69
C HIS A 174 2.75 2.53 -10.07
N GLY A 175 2.75 1.92 -11.25
CA GLY A 175 3.83 1.07 -11.75
C GLY A 175 3.91 -0.30 -11.08
N GLY A 176 5.00 -1.03 -11.32
CA GLY A 176 5.18 -2.39 -10.84
C GLY A 176 6.51 -2.99 -11.27
N LYS A 177 6.62 -4.32 -11.24
CA LYS A 177 7.88 -5.02 -11.52
C LYS A 177 8.45 -4.75 -12.91
N TRP A 178 7.57 -4.46 -13.86
CA TRP A 178 7.92 -4.15 -15.25
C TRP A 178 8.78 -2.90 -15.38
N ASN A 179 8.63 -1.93 -14.45
CA ASN A 179 9.46 -0.74 -14.42
C ASN A 179 10.94 -1.09 -14.26
N PHE A 180 11.28 -2.03 -13.36
CA PHE A 180 12.67 -2.42 -13.15
C PHE A 180 13.25 -3.19 -14.34
N VAL A 181 12.45 -4.02 -15.02
CA VAL A 181 12.86 -4.69 -16.27
C VAL A 181 13.13 -3.64 -17.35
N HIS A 182 12.22 -2.69 -17.51
CA HIS A 182 12.34 -1.61 -18.49
C HIS A 182 13.57 -0.73 -18.24
N TRP A 183 13.78 -0.32 -16.99
CA TRP A 183 14.94 0.48 -16.62
C TRP A 183 16.26 -0.25 -16.81
N ALA A 184 16.32 -1.55 -16.49
CA ALA A 184 17.52 -2.36 -16.74
C ALA A 184 17.80 -2.48 -18.25
N TYR A 185 16.77 -2.64 -19.07
CA TYR A 185 16.90 -2.61 -20.53
C TYR A 185 17.44 -1.26 -21.02
N GLN A 186 16.87 -0.14 -20.58
CA GLN A 186 17.32 1.22 -20.93
C GLN A 186 18.76 1.49 -20.48
N ALA A 187 19.17 0.94 -19.33
CA ALA A 187 20.52 1.03 -18.81
C ALA A 187 21.53 0.12 -19.55
N GLY A 188 21.08 -0.67 -20.53
CA GLY A 188 21.94 -1.57 -21.31
C GLY A 188 22.46 -2.77 -20.51
N VAL A 189 21.72 -3.23 -19.49
CA VAL A 189 22.10 -4.42 -18.72
C VAL A 189 22.15 -5.63 -19.65
N SER A 190 23.32 -6.28 -19.69
CA SER A 190 23.56 -7.40 -20.61
C SER A 190 22.56 -8.53 -20.40
N GLY A 191 21.99 -9.02 -21.51
CA GLY A 191 21.03 -10.12 -21.50
C GLY A 191 19.62 -9.72 -21.04
N VAL A 192 19.37 -8.46 -20.71
CA VAL A 192 18.02 -7.97 -20.44
C VAL A 192 17.33 -7.62 -21.76
N VAL A 193 16.16 -8.19 -21.98
CA VAL A 193 15.30 -7.92 -23.14
C VAL A 193 13.97 -7.39 -22.65
N ASP A 194 13.58 -6.22 -23.14
CA ASP A 194 12.24 -5.69 -22.95
C ASP A 194 11.43 -5.81 -24.25
N THR A 195 10.79 -6.96 -24.41
CA THR A 195 9.98 -7.31 -25.60
C THR A 195 8.66 -6.54 -25.68
N ASN A 196 8.28 -5.80 -24.63
CA ASN A 196 7.12 -4.93 -24.59
C ASN A 196 7.46 -3.64 -23.84
N SER A 197 8.12 -2.72 -24.55
CA SER A 197 8.47 -1.39 -24.05
C SER A 197 7.28 -0.46 -23.84
N ASP A 198 6.05 -0.93 -24.13
CA ASP A 198 4.85 -0.19 -23.80
C ASP A 198 4.63 -0.23 -22.27
N MET A 199 5.10 0.84 -21.65
CA MET A 199 4.87 1.18 -20.26
C MET A 199 3.58 2.01 -20.10
N SER A 200 2.69 2.06 -21.09
CA SER A 200 1.40 2.71 -20.94
C SER A 200 0.62 2.04 -19.81
N GLN A 201 0.12 2.91 -18.92
CA GLN A 201 -0.70 2.50 -17.80
C GLN A 201 -1.98 1.86 -18.36
N ASN A 202 -2.40 0.73 -17.78
CA ASN A 202 -3.54 -0.10 -18.21
C ASN A 202 -3.33 -0.91 -19.51
N ALA A 203 -2.09 -1.07 -19.98
CA ALA A 203 -1.79 -2.11 -20.97
C ALA A 203 -2.07 -3.48 -20.33
N GLY A 204 -3.23 -4.06 -20.64
CA GLY A 204 -3.74 -5.30 -20.03
C GLY A 204 -2.68 -6.40 -20.02
N ASN A 205 -2.21 -6.76 -18.84
CA ASN A 205 -1.16 -7.75 -18.70
C ASN A 205 -1.79 -9.15 -18.61
N SER A 206 -2.12 -9.78 -19.73
CA SER A 206 -2.43 -11.21 -19.67
C SER A 206 -1.11 -11.97 -19.50
N SER A 207 -0.89 -12.52 -18.31
CA SER A 207 0.09 -13.57 -18.09
C SER A 207 -0.16 -14.70 -19.09
N GLY A 208 0.59 -14.73 -20.19
CA GLY A 208 0.29 -15.70 -21.24
C GLY A 208 0.98 -15.50 -22.59
N SER A 209 1.41 -14.29 -22.94
CA SER A 209 2.28 -14.13 -24.12
C SER A 209 3.73 -14.50 -23.77
N GLY A 210 4.43 -15.20 -24.66
CA GLY A 210 5.80 -15.68 -24.40
C GLY A 210 6.77 -14.56 -24.03
N SER A 211 6.56 -13.36 -24.56
CA SER A 211 7.30 -12.14 -24.24
C SER A 211 7.11 -11.66 -22.79
N GLU A 212 5.88 -11.71 -22.27
CA GLU A 212 5.60 -11.26 -20.89
C GLU A 212 6.17 -12.24 -19.86
N LYS A 213 6.12 -13.54 -20.15
CA LYS A 213 6.73 -14.58 -19.30
C LYS A 213 8.26 -14.44 -19.23
N GLU A 214 8.91 -14.06 -20.32
CA GLU A 214 10.36 -13.80 -20.33
C GLU A 214 10.72 -12.59 -19.47
N ARG A 215 9.97 -11.49 -19.60
CA ARG A 215 10.15 -10.30 -18.75
C ARG A 215 9.93 -10.57 -17.27
N GLU A 216 8.91 -11.36 -16.95
CA GLU A 216 8.63 -11.81 -15.58
C GLU A 216 9.79 -12.63 -15.00
N ALA A 217 10.29 -13.61 -15.77
CA ALA A 217 11.43 -14.41 -15.36
C ALA A 217 12.69 -13.55 -15.12
N GLN A 218 12.92 -12.53 -15.96
CA GLN A 218 14.02 -11.59 -15.78
C GLN A 218 13.90 -10.80 -14.48
N PHE A 219 12.70 -10.34 -14.10
CA PHE A 219 12.50 -9.68 -12.81
C PHE A 219 12.88 -10.60 -11.64
N TYR A 220 12.47 -11.86 -11.67
CA TYR A 220 12.74 -12.76 -10.54
C TYR A 220 14.16 -13.32 -10.46
N THR A 221 14.90 -13.37 -11.58
CA THR A 221 16.18 -14.10 -11.66
C THR A 221 17.38 -13.24 -11.98
N ASN A 222 17.20 -12.04 -12.54
CA ASN A 222 18.33 -11.18 -12.87
C ASN A 222 18.81 -10.43 -11.62
N PRO A 223 20.07 -10.64 -11.17
CA PRO A 223 20.57 -10.05 -9.93
C PRO A 223 20.66 -8.52 -9.98
N THR A 224 20.89 -7.94 -11.16
CA THR A 224 20.92 -6.48 -11.33
C THR A 224 19.52 -5.89 -11.16
N ILE A 225 18.50 -6.49 -11.78
CA ILE A 225 17.10 -6.07 -11.62
C ILE A 225 16.67 -6.21 -10.14
N ASN A 226 17.01 -7.32 -9.50
CA ASN A 226 16.74 -7.49 -8.06
C ASN A 226 17.47 -6.45 -7.21
N SER A 227 18.69 -6.05 -7.55
CA SER A 227 19.40 -5.01 -6.81
C SER A 227 18.71 -3.63 -6.92
N TYR A 228 18.10 -3.32 -8.07
CA TYR A 228 17.32 -2.09 -8.23
C TYR A 228 16.07 -2.10 -7.37
N PHE A 229 15.32 -3.21 -7.40
CA PHE A 229 14.16 -3.39 -6.52
C PHE A 229 14.55 -3.32 -5.04
N GLN A 230 15.64 -3.97 -4.64
CA GLN A 230 16.16 -3.91 -3.27
C GLN A 230 16.55 -2.48 -2.86
N ALA A 231 17.18 -1.70 -3.74
CA ALA A 231 17.49 -0.30 -3.49
C ALA A 231 16.22 0.54 -3.26
N TYR A 232 15.18 0.33 -4.07
CA TYR A 232 13.86 0.94 -3.89
C TYR A 232 13.26 0.58 -2.52
N VAL A 233 13.17 -0.71 -2.19
CA VAL A 233 12.62 -1.18 -0.90
C VAL A 233 13.41 -0.61 0.28
N SER A 234 14.75 -0.56 0.18
CA SER A 234 15.59 0.06 1.19
C SER A 234 15.31 1.56 1.33
N HIS A 235 15.09 2.28 0.24
CA HIS A 235 14.75 3.70 0.29
C HIS A 235 13.41 3.93 1.02
N VAL A 236 12.37 3.19 0.64
CA VAL A 236 11.04 3.27 1.28
C VAL A 236 11.11 2.94 2.77
N LEU A 237 11.66 1.79 3.14
CA LEU A 237 11.63 1.32 4.53
C LEU A 237 12.53 2.15 5.47
N ASN A 238 13.61 2.74 4.96
CA ASN A 238 14.48 3.61 5.76
C ASN A 238 14.01 5.07 5.82
N HIS A 239 13.01 5.47 5.02
CA HIS A 239 12.43 6.80 5.08
C HIS A 239 11.91 7.11 6.48
N VAL A 240 12.21 8.32 6.97
CA VAL A 240 11.74 8.82 8.28
C VAL A 240 10.51 9.66 8.05
N ASN A 241 9.37 9.17 8.53
CA ASN A 241 8.11 9.88 8.40
C ASN A 241 8.21 11.26 9.04
N GLN A 242 7.95 12.31 8.25
CA GLN A 242 8.17 13.69 8.68
C GLN A 242 7.24 14.15 9.81
N TYR A 243 6.08 13.51 9.97
CA TYR A 243 5.09 13.86 10.98
C TYR A 243 5.26 13.08 12.29
N THR A 244 5.89 11.90 12.26
CA THR A 244 6.11 11.05 13.44
C THR A 244 7.57 11.02 13.91
N GLY A 245 8.52 11.32 13.01
CA GLY A 245 9.96 11.19 13.25
C GLY A 245 10.43 9.72 13.34
N VAL A 246 9.62 8.77 12.89
CA VAL A 246 9.90 7.33 12.97
C VAL A 246 10.19 6.81 11.57
N ALA A 247 11.29 6.05 11.42
CA ALA A 247 11.56 5.34 10.17
C ALA A 247 10.46 4.30 9.90
N LEU A 248 9.98 4.16 8.66
CA LEU A 248 8.85 3.27 8.36
C LEU A 248 9.12 1.81 8.81
N LYS A 249 10.35 1.32 8.69
CA LYS A 249 10.78 -0.01 9.20
C LYS A 249 10.67 -0.19 10.73
N ASN A 250 10.48 0.91 11.46
CA ASN A 250 10.33 0.96 12.92
C ASN A 250 8.94 1.50 13.35
N ASP A 251 8.03 1.79 12.41
CA ASP A 251 6.70 2.31 12.73
C ASP A 251 5.73 1.13 12.99
N PRO A 252 5.21 0.95 14.22
CA PRO A 252 4.32 -0.14 14.53
C PRO A 252 2.92 0.01 13.92
N THR A 253 2.60 1.16 13.32
CA THR A 253 1.36 1.35 12.54
C THR A 253 1.36 0.40 11.33
N ILE A 254 2.53 0.12 10.76
CA ILE A 254 2.69 -0.87 9.71
C ILE A 254 2.76 -2.25 10.38
N MET A 255 1.83 -3.14 10.03
CA MET A 255 1.77 -4.51 10.53
C MET A 255 2.65 -5.44 9.70
N ALA A 256 2.61 -5.31 8.37
CA ALA A 256 3.35 -6.17 7.47
C ALA A 256 3.80 -5.44 6.19
N TRP A 257 4.98 -5.81 5.71
CA TRP A 257 5.44 -5.56 4.35
C TRP A 257 5.09 -6.76 3.49
N GLU A 258 4.42 -6.55 2.37
CA GLU A 258 4.04 -7.63 1.46
C GLU A 258 4.98 -7.63 0.26
N THR A 259 5.49 -8.80 -0.13
CA THR A 259 6.52 -8.90 -1.18
C THR A 259 6.05 -8.34 -2.51
N GLY A 260 4.75 -8.32 -2.77
CA GLY A 260 4.12 -7.65 -3.89
C GLY A 260 2.62 -7.90 -3.96
N ASN A 261 1.96 -7.36 -4.97
CA ASN A 261 0.57 -7.60 -5.28
C ASN A 261 0.46 -8.62 -6.43
N GLU A 262 -0.27 -9.72 -6.19
CA GLU A 262 -0.67 -10.71 -7.21
C GLU A 262 0.49 -11.32 -8.04
N LEU A 263 1.64 -11.56 -7.42
CA LEU A 263 2.85 -12.04 -8.08
C LEU A 263 2.72 -13.47 -8.63
N PHE A 264 2.70 -13.61 -9.95
CA PHE A 264 2.68 -14.92 -10.58
C PHE A 264 4.04 -15.61 -10.53
N ASP A 265 4.01 -16.91 -10.25
CA ASP A 265 5.15 -17.84 -10.36
C ASP A 265 6.46 -17.35 -9.70
N ALA A 266 6.36 -16.56 -8.62
CA ALA A 266 7.53 -16.09 -7.88
C ALA A 266 8.32 -17.31 -7.33
N PRO A 267 9.59 -17.51 -7.73
CA PRO A 267 10.33 -18.69 -7.34
C PRO A 267 10.73 -18.62 -5.86
N VAL A 268 10.84 -19.79 -5.21
CA VAL A 268 11.26 -19.94 -3.80
C VAL A 268 12.50 -19.09 -3.48
N SER A 269 13.49 -19.08 -4.38
CA SER A 269 14.74 -18.33 -4.20
C SER A 269 14.52 -16.82 -4.15
N TRP A 270 13.65 -16.28 -4.99
CA TRP A 270 13.34 -14.85 -5.00
C TRP A 270 12.51 -14.49 -3.76
N THR A 271 11.48 -15.27 -3.45
CA THR A 271 10.62 -15.04 -2.27
C THR A 271 11.45 -15.07 -0.97
N GLN A 272 12.34 -16.05 -0.82
CA GLN A 272 13.27 -16.14 0.31
C GLN A 272 14.23 -14.95 0.37
N ALA A 273 14.85 -14.58 -0.75
CA ALA A 273 15.80 -13.48 -0.79
C ALA A 273 15.15 -12.13 -0.47
N THR A 274 13.96 -11.86 -1.00
CA THR A 274 13.20 -10.63 -0.74
C THR A 274 12.78 -10.53 0.72
N ALA A 275 12.20 -11.60 1.29
CA ALA A 275 11.80 -11.60 2.71
C ALA A 275 13.01 -11.46 3.65
N ALA A 276 14.12 -12.16 3.36
CA ALA A 276 15.35 -12.06 4.13
C ALA A 276 15.97 -10.65 4.04
N TYR A 277 15.90 -10.01 2.86
CA TYR A 277 16.40 -8.64 2.67
C TYR A 277 15.62 -7.65 3.54
N ILE A 278 14.28 -7.74 3.57
CA ILE A 278 13.42 -6.89 4.40
C ILE A 278 13.74 -7.07 5.90
N LYS A 279 13.80 -8.31 6.37
CA LYS A 279 13.98 -8.60 7.80
C LYS A 279 15.41 -8.39 8.29
N HIS A 280 16.40 -8.93 7.57
CA HIS A 280 17.77 -9.07 8.09
C HIS A 280 18.70 -7.99 7.56
N THR A 281 18.56 -7.60 6.28
CA THR A 281 19.42 -6.56 5.69
C THR A 281 18.94 -5.16 6.05
N ILE A 282 17.67 -4.87 5.87
CA ILE A 282 17.08 -3.57 6.25
C ILE A 282 16.85 -3.49 7.77
N GLY A 283 16.51 -4.62 8.40
CA GLY A 283 16.24 -4.69 9.83
C GLY A 283 14.81 -4.32 10.22
N ALA A 284 13.83 -4.53 9.32
CA ALA A 284 12.43 -4.20 9.57
C ALA A 284 11.86 -4.98 10.77
N LYS A 285 11.03 -4.30 11.57
CA LYS A 285 10.41 -4.89 12.78
C LYS A 285 9.06 -5.54 12.52
N GLN A 286 8.46 -5.25 11.38
CA GLN A 286 7.16 -5.77 10.96
C GLN A 286 7.24 -7.22 10.47
N LEU A 287 6.07 -7.83 10.31
CA LEU A 287 5.93 -9.12 9.64
C LEU A 287 6.19 -8.97 8.13
N VAL A 288 6.46 -10.08 7.45
CA VAL A 288 6.51 -10.12 5.97
C VAL A 288 5.39 -11.01 5.44
N ALA A 289 4.56 -10.49 4.55
CA ALA A 289 3.51 -11.21 3.85
C ALA A 289 3.96 -11.62 2.44
N ASP A 290 3.53 -12.81 2.00
CA ASP A 290 3.66 -13.25 0.62
C ASP A 290 2.66 -12.53 -0.29
N GLY A 291 3.09 -12.27 -1.52
CA GLY A 291 2.33 -11.50 -2.50
C GLY A 291 1.79 -12.31 -3.68
N SER A 292 1.85 -13.64 -3.68
CA SER A 292 1.54 -14.45 -4.88
C SER A 292 0.05 -14.67 -5.18
N ALA A 293 -0.84 -14.07 -4.40
CA ALA A 293 -2.24 -14.40 -4.30
C ALA A 293 -3.10 -14.02 -5.54
N ALA A 294 -2.93 -14.67 -6.69
CA ALA A 294 -3.81 -14.48 -7.86
C ALA A 294 -3.87 -15.69 -8.82
N SER A 295 -4.96 -15.77 -9.60
CA SER A 295 -5.16 -16.76 -10.68
C SER A 295 -4.91 -18.24 -10.29
N GLY A 296 -5.26 -18.63 -9.05
CA GLY A 296 -5.06 -19.99 -8.54
C GLY A 296 -3.71 -20.21 -7.84
N ASN A 297 -2.82 -19.21 -7.78
CA ASN A 297 -1.58 -19.24 -7.01
C ASN A 297 -1.81 -18.79 -5.54
N HIS A 298 -2.82 -19.36 -4.88
CA HIS A 298 -3.09 -19.14 -3.46
C HIS A 298 -2.18 -20.03 -2.60
N VAL A 299 -1.69 -19.51 -1.46
CA VAL A 299 -0.80 -20.22 -0.51
C VAL A 299 0.27 -21.10 -1.21
N THR A 300 1.21 -20.45 -1.91
CA THR A 300 2.16 -21.16 -2.78
C THR A 300 3.22 -21.96 -2.00
N ASN A 301 3.73 -23.03 -2.60
CA ASN A 301 4.88 -23.77 -2.05
C ASN A 301 6.10 -22.87 -1.82
N ALA A 302 6.28 -21.83 -2.65
CA ALA A 302 7.34 -20.84 -2.48
C ALA A 302 7.19 -20.06 -1.18
N ALA A 303 5.99 -19.55 -0.91
CA ALA A 303 5.66 -18.84 0.32
C ALA A 303 5.78 -19.73 1.57
N LEU A 304 5.31 -20.98 1.47
CA LEU A 304 5.40 -21.95 2.57
C LEU A 304 6.85 -22.31 2.91
N ALA A 305 7.71 -22.48 1.89
CA ALA A 305 9.12 -22.82 2.06
C ALA A 305 10.01 -21.64 2.50
N ALA A 306 9.54 -20.40 2.34
CA ALA A 306 10.30 -19.22 2.72
C ALA A 306 10.24 -18.98 4.22
N ALA A 307 11.36 -19.17 4.93
CA ALA A 307 11.40 -19.08 6.40
C ALA A 307 10.97 -17.71 6.93
N ASP A 308 11.34 -16.64 6.23
CA ASP A 308 11.10 -15.26 6.61
C ASP A 308 9.72 -14.72 6.22
N ILE A 309 8.92 -15.46 5.45
CA ILE A 309 7.51 -15.17 5.22
C ILE A 309 6.71 -15.54 6.48
N ASP A 310 5.95 -14.59 7.02
CA ASP A 310 5.11 -14.79 8.21
C ASP A 310 3.65 -15.08 7.85
N ILE A 311 3.17 -14.39 6.82
CA ILE A 311 1.77 -14.38 6.40
C ILE A 311 1.69 -14.87 4.95
N VAL A 312 0.75 -15.76 4.69
CA VAL A 312 0.35 -16.21 3.36
C VAL A 312 -1.14 -15.93 3.17
N GLY A 313 -1.58 -15.81 1.92
CA GLY A 313 -2.97 -15.50 1.64
C GLY A 313 -3.41 -15.86 0.24
N ASP A 314 -4.65 -15.49 -0.05
CA ASP A 314 -5.34 -15.64 -1.31
C ASP A 314 -6.12 -14.36 -1.67
N HIS A 315 -6.43 -14.20 -2.95
CA HIS A 315 -7.39 -13.20 -3.45
C HIS A 315 -8.53 -13.95 -4.14
N GLN A 316 -9.78 -13.58 -3.86
CA GLN A 316 -10.96 -14.29 -4.36
C GLN A 316 -11.85 -13.39 -5.24
N TYR A 317 -11.70 -13.54 -6.55
CA TYR A 317 -12.48 -12.86 -7.59
C TYR A 317 -13.19 -13.87 -8.51
N ASN A 318 -14.02 -14.72 -7.89
CA ASN A 318 -14.71 -15.83 -8.57
C ASN A 318 -16.09 -15.39 -9.08
N TYR A 319 -16.16 -14.36 -9.94
CA TYR A 319 -17.41 -13.92 -10.56
C TYR A 319 -17.80 -14.79 -11.79
N PRO A 320 -19.08 -15.18 -11.97
CA PRO A 320 -20.25 -14.94 -11.11
C PRO A 320 -20.50 -16.01 -10.05
N THR A 321 -19.58 -16.97 -9.87
CA THR A 321 -19.76 -18.15 -9.01
C THR A 321 -19.83 -17.85 -7.50
N GLY A 322 -19.35 -16.68 -7.06
CA GLY A 322 -19.33 -16.25 -5.66
C GLY A 322 -18.03 -16.61 -4.94
N LEU A 323 -17.94 -16.25 -3.65
CA LEU A 323 -16.75 -16.48 -2.82
C LEU A 323 -16.59 -17.98 -2.51
N ASP A 324 -15.37 -18.52 -2.59
CA ASP A 324 -15.12 -19.95 -2.43
C ASP A 324 -14.72 -20.30 -0.98
N ILE A 325 -15.69 -20.79 -0.22
CA ILE A 325 -15.51 -21.23 1.17
C ILE A 325 -14.65 -22.51 1.25
N GLY A 326 -14.67 -23.35 0.22
CA GLY A 326 -13.86 -24.57 0.15
C GLY A 326 -12.38 -24.26 0.01
N TRP A 327 -12.05 -23.32 -0.87
CA TRP A 327 -10.69 -22.79 -1.05
C TRP A 327 -10.22 -22.10 0.23
N LEU A 328 -11.03 -21.18 0.76
CA LEU A 328 -10.75 -20.49 2.02
C LEU A 328 -10.35 -21.47 3.15
N THR A 329 -11.12 -22.55 3.32
CA THR A 329 -10.89 -23.53 4.38
C THR A 329 -9.63 -24.36 4.12
N THR A 330 -9.39 -24.72 2.86
CA THR A 330 -8.22 -25.50 2.44
C THR A 330 -6.92 -24.72 2.65
N ASP A 331 -6.92 -23.45 2.26
CA ASP A 331 -5.75 -22.58 2.37
C ASP A 331 -5.43 -22.24 3.82
N ALA A 332 -6.44 -21.92 4.62
CA ALA A 332 -6.27 -21.72 6.05
C ALA A 332 -5.67 -22.96 6.75
N ALA A 333 -6.07 -24.17 6.33
CA ALA A 333 -5.52 -25.41 6.85
C ALA A 333 -4.07 -25.64 6.40
N THR A 334 -3.76 -25.39 5.13
CA THR A 334 -2.41 -25.52 4.56
C THR A 334 -1.42 -24.55 5.23
N ALA A 335 -1.81 -23.30 5.40
CA ALA A 335 -1.03 -22.30 6.12
C ALA A 335 -0.79 -22.71 7.58
N ALA A 336 -1.83 -23.18 8.27
CA ALA A 336 -1.72 -23.67 9.65
C ALA A 336 -0.74 -24.84 9.78
N GLN A 337 -0.82 -25.83 8.89
CA GLN A 337 0.10 -26.98 8.85
C GLN A 337 1.55 -26.56 8.62
N SER A 338 1.77 -25.47 7.89
CA SER A 338 3.08 -24.90 7.60
C SER A 338 3.52 -23.83 8.60
N ASN A 339 2.76 -23.66 9.70
CA ASN A 339 3.03 -22.67 10.74
C ASN A 339 3.12 -21.23 10.22
N LYS A 340 2.31 -20.90 9.21
CA LYS A 340 2.14 -19.56 8.63
C LYS A 340 0.80 -18.98 9.02
N VAL A 341 0.73 -17.66 9.20
CA VAL A 341 -0.54 -16.94 9.36
C VAL A 341 -1.27 -16.94 8.02
N PHE A 342 -2.58 -17.18 8.04
CA PHE A 342 -3.43 -17.03 6.86
C PHE A 342 -4.31 -15.78 6.96
N ILE A 343 -4.36 -15.01 5.87
CA ILE A 343 -5.30 -13.92 5.65
C ILE A 343 -5.90 -14.02 4.24
N VAL A 344 -7.12 -13.51 4.05
CA VAL A 344 -7.68 -13.24 2.72
C VAL A 344 -7.31 -11.81 2.33
N GLY A 345 -6.45 -11.67 1.33
CA GLY A 345 -5.85 -10.38 0.95
C GLY A 345 -6.82 -9.46 0.21
N GLU A 346 -7.65 -10.06 -0.66
CA GLU A 346 -8.64 -9.34 -1.46
C GLU A 346 -9.84 -10.23 -1.78
N TYR A 347 -11.03 -9.64 -1.86
CA TYR A 347 -12.21 -10.29 -2.40
C TYR A 347 -13.31 -9.28 -2.76
N GLY A 348 -14.14 -9.60 -3.74
CA GLY A 348 -15.31 -8.80 -4.11
C GLY A 348 -16.44 -8.90 -3.07
N TRP A 349 -16.80 -7.80 -2.41
CA TRP A 349 -17.81 -7.79 -1.33
C TRP A 349 -19.26 -7.82 -1.83
N THR A 350 -19.50 -7.59 -3.10
CA THR A 350 -20.83 -7.60 -3.74
C THR A 350 -21.32 -8.99 -4.11
N LEU A 351 -20.50 -10.01 -3.91
CA LEU A 351 -20.83 -11.39 -4.26
C LEU A 351 -21.94 -11.97 -3.36
N ASN A 352 -22.80 -12.79 -3.97
CA ASN A 352 -24.11 -13.19 -3.44
C ASN A 352 -24.08 -14.00 -2.13
N ASN A 353 -22.93 -14.51 -1.70
CA ASN A 353 -22.76 -15.36 -0.52
C ASN A 353 -21.92 -14.73 0.61
N LEU A 354 -21.74 -13.39 0.61
CA LEU A 354 -20.89 -12.67 1.56
C LEU A 354 -21.12 -13.05 3.04
N ALA A 355 -22.37 -13.09 3.50
CA ALA A 355 -22.68 -13.41 4.89
C ALA A 355 -22.28 -14.84 5.29
N ALA A 356 -22.41 -15.81 4.36
CA ALA A 356 -21.96 -17.18 4.58
C ALA A 356 -20.43 -17.27 4.59
N TYR A 357 -19.77 -16.49 3.74
CA TYR A 357 -18.31 -16.38 3.72
C TYR A 357 -17.76 -15.81 5.03
N TYR A 358 -18.35 -14.73 5.55
CA TYR A 358 -18.02 -14.18 6.87
C TYR A 358 -18.26 -15.16 8.01
N SER A 359 -19.36 -15.92 7.98
CA SER A 359 -19.60 -16.96 8.98
C SER A 359 -18.51 -18.05 8.95
N ALA A 360 -18.00 -18.40 7.76
CA ALA A 360 -16.91 -19.35 7.60
C ALA A 360 -15.58 -18.79 8.13
N ILE A 361 -15.29 -17.51 7.87
CA ILE A 361 -14.13 -16.81 8.42
C ILE A 361 -14.18 -16.79 9.96
N GLU A 362 -15.28 -16.30 10.52
CA GLU A 362 -15.45 -16.12 11.96
C GLU A 362 -15.27 -17.44 12.74
N SER A 363 -15.85 -18.52 12.22
CA SER A 363 -15.84 -19.85 12.85
C SER A 363 -14.52 -20.62 12.69
N ASN A 364 -13.68 -20.25 11.73
CA ASN A 364 -12.40 -20.92 11.51
C ASN A 364 -11.26 -20.20 12.24
N PRO A 365 -10.68 -20.80 13.31
CA PRO A 365 -9.65 -20.16 14.10
C PRO A 365 -8.34 -19.95 13.32
N ASN A 366 -8.13 -20.64 12.20
CA ASN A 366 -6.92 -20.54 11.37
C ASN A 366 -6.89 -19.33 10.44
N ILE A 367 -8.00 -18.59 10.34
CA ILE A 367 -8.08 -17.37 9.54
C ILE A 367 -7.89 -16.17 10.48
N SER A 368 -6.79 -15.43 10.27
CA SER A 368 -6.45 -14.28 11.11
C SER A 368 -7.08 -12.97 10.62
N GLY A 369 -7.41 -12.88 9.34
CA GLY A 369 -8.22 -11.77 8.87
C GLY A 369 -8.48 -11.77 7.37
N ASP A 370 -9.22 -10.77 6.95
CA ASP A 370 -9.78 -10.62 5.60
C ASP A 370 -9.87 -9.13 5.24
N MET A 371 -9.75 -8.81 3.95
CA MET A 371 -9.87 -7.44 3.44
C MET A 371 -10.64 -7.42 2.12
N TYR A 372 -11.79 -6.76 2.11
CA TYR A 372 -12.56 -6.63 0.86
C TYR A 372 -11.90 -5.64 -0.10
N TRP A 373 -12.22 -5.79 -1.39
CA TRP A 373 -11.82 -4.88 -2.46
C TRP A 373 -13.03 -4.11 -3.01
N ALA A 374 -13.06 -2.78 -2.99
CA ALA A 374 -12.13 -1.85 -2.32
C ALA A 374 -12.91 -0.68 -1.68
N LEU A 375 -12.25 0.02 -0.74
CA LEU A 375 -12.79 1.21 -0.07
C LEU A 375 -12.37 2.49 -0.80
N LEU A 376 -13.35 3.31 -1.16
CA LEU A 376 -13.15 4.66 -1.68
C LEU A 376 -13.79 5.72 -0.75
N PRO A 377 -13.28 6.97 -0.76
CA PRO A 377 -13.80 8.03 0.07
C PRO A 377 -14.92 8.79 -0.65
N TYR A 378 -15.59 9.67 0.08
CA TYR A 378 -16.27 10.80 -0.52
C TYR A 378 -15.26 11.91 -0.82
N LYS A 379 -15.54 12.72 -1.83
CA LYS A 379 -14.83 13.96 -2.15
C LYS A 379 -15.27 15.09 -1.23
N GLU A 380 -14.54 16.20 -1.26
CA GLU A 380 -14.78 17.41 -0.45
C GLU A 380 -16.18 18.00 -0.69
N ASN A 381 -16.73 17.82 -1.90
CA ASN A 381 -18.08 18.26 -2.25
C ASN A 381 -19.19 17.26 -1.86
N GLY A 382 -18.86 16.22 -1.09
CA GLY A 382 -19.79 15.21 -0.61
C GLY A 382 -20.24 14.19 -1.66
N GLN A 383 -19.69 14.21 -2.87
CA GLN A 383 -19.96 13.18 -3.88
C GLN A 383 -19.03 11.99 -3.70
N PRO A 384 -19.48 10.75 -3.97
CA PRO A 384 -18.58 9.61 -4.00
C PRO A 384 -17.47 9.84 -5.03
N GLU A 385 -16.29 9.38 -4.69
CA GLU A 385 -15.16 9.35 -5.62
C GLU A 385 -15.47 8.47 -6.84
N PRO A 386 -15.08 8.86 -8.08
CA PRO A 386 -15.35 8.04 -9.25
C PRO A 386 -14.67 6.66 -9.18
N HIS A 387 -15.32 5.65 -9.74
CA HIS A 387 -14.75 4.33 -9.98
C HIS A 387 -15.31 3.74 -11.27
N ALA A 388 -14.64 2.72 -11.82
CA ALA A 388 -14.97 2.12 -13.11
C ALA A 388 -16.40 1.54 -13.20
N SER A 389 -16.97 1.06 -12.09
CA SER A 389 -18.28 0.39 -12.05
C SER A 389 -18.98 0.56 -10.70
N LEU A 390 -20.31 0.68 -10.73
CA LEU A 390 -21.23 0.53 -9.57
C LEU A 390 -22.19 -0.65 -9.77
N ASN A 391 -21.85 -1.59 -10.64
CA ASN A 391 -22.67 -2.77 -10.91
C ASN A 391 -22.52 -3.80 -9.77
N TYR A 392 -23.51 -3.92 -8.89
CA TYR A 392 -23.51 -4.93 -7.82
C TYR A 392 -23.43 -6.39 -8.32
N GLY A 393 -23.59 -6.64 -9.62
CA GLY A 393 -23.28 -7.90 -10.27
C GLY A 393 -21.87 -7.94 -10.87
N SER A 394 -20.87 -7.34 -10.25
CA SER A 394 -19.44 -7.53 -10.53
C SER A 394 -18.67 -7.66 -9.22
N ASP A 395 -17.43 -8.12 -9.28
CA ASP A 395 -16.52 -8.25 -8.14
C ASP A 395 -15.60 -7.03 -7.95
N ASP A 396 -15.61 -6.10 -8.89
CA ASP A 396 -14.90 -4.81 -8.82
C ASP A 396 -15.88 -3.65 -8.61
N VAL A 397 -16.37 -3.51 -7.38
CA VAL A 397 -17.28 -2.43 -6.97
C VAL A 397 -16.69 -1.71 -5.75
N PRO A 398 -16.60 -0.36 -5.77
CA PRO A 398 -16.10 0.38 -4.63
C PRO A 398 -17.17 0.44 -3.53
N LEU A 399 -16.75 0.28 -2.29
CA LEU A 399 -17.57 0.55 -1.12
C LEU A 399 -17.28 1.98 -0.63
N TYR A 400 -18.33 2.72 -0.29
CA TYR A 400 -18.26 4.01 0.39
C TYR A 400 -18.99 3.91 1.73
N TYR A 401 -18.48 4.56 2.78
CA TYR A 401 -19.17 4.62 4.07
C TYR A 401 -19.90 5.97 4.24
N PRO A 402 -21.21 6.00 4.58
CA PRO A 402 -22.06 4.87 5.01
C PRO A 402 -22.77 4.13 3.88
N GLY A 403 -22.54 4.51 2.63
CA GLY A 403 -23.13 3.89 1.44
C GLY A 403 -23.86 4.92 0.58
N ILE A 404 -23.80 4.74 -0.74
CA ILE A 404 -24.41 5.66 -1.72
C ILE A 404 -25.89 5.37 -2.00
N ASP A 405 -26.36 4.18 -1.64
CA ASP A 405 -27.74 3.74 -1.77
C ASP A 405 -28.09 2.72 -0.66
N ALA A 406 -29.36 2.28 -0.63
CA ALA A 406 -29.85 1.33 0.38
C ALA A 406 -29.20 -0.07 0.28
N GLN A 407 -28.76 -0.47 -0.92
CA GLN A 407 -28.11 -1.76 -1.12
C GLN A 407 -26.70 -1.74 -0.53
N MET A 408 -25.90 -0.71 -0.82
CA MET A 408 -24.58 -0.52 -0.21
C MET A 408 -24.68 -0.40 1.30
N GLN A 409 -25.66 0.35 1.82
CA GLN A 409 -25.89 0.49 3.26
C GLN A 409 -26.16 -0.85 3.95
N SER A 410 -26.88 -1.77 3.27
CA SER A 410 -27.07 -3.14 3.75
C SER A 410 -25.75 -3.91 3.84
N PHE A 411 -24.91 -3.82 2.81
CA PHE A 411 -23.58 -4.44 2.82
C PHE A 411 -22.66 -3.84 3.89
N VAL A 412 -22.65 -2.52 4.05
CA VAL A 412 -21.92 -1.82 5.13
C VAL A 412 -22.32 -2.38 6.49
N SER A 413 -23.61 -2.62 6.73
CA SER A 413 -24.08 -3.24 7.99
C SER A 413 -23.52 -4.65 8.18
N ILE A 414 -23.56 -5.50 7.13
CA ILE A 414 -23.03 -6.88 7.17
C ILE A 414 -21.52 -6.87 7.45
N ILE A 415 -20.77 -6.04 6.74
CA ILE A 415 -19.30 -5.90 6.87
C ILE A 415 -18.95 -5.39 8.27
N SER A 416 -19.67 -4.39 8.77
CA SER A 416 -19.43 -3.83 10.11
C SER A 416 -19.69 -4.85 11.23
N ALA A 417 -20.74 -5.66 11.08
CA ALA A 417 -21.04 -6.75 12.00
C ALA A 417 -19.94 -7.81 12.00
N HIS A 418 -19.45 -8.19 10.82
CA HIS A 418 -18.34 -9.12 10.66
C HIS A 418 -17.05 -8.62 11.31
N ALA A 419 -16.64 -7.37 11.01
CA ALA A 419 -15.46 -6.77 11.62
C ALA A 419 -15.56 -6.70 13.15
N SER A 420 -16.76 -6.43 13.69
CA SER A 420 -17.01 -6.48 15.13
C SER A 420 -16.86 -7.88 15.72
N ASN A 421 -17.21 -8.94 14.97
CA ASN A 421 -17.05 -10.32 15.41
C ASN A 421 -15.58 -10.76 15.39
N MET A 422 -14.82 -10.33 14.38
CA MET A 422 -13.39 -10.62 14.27
C MET A 422 -12.57 -9.92 15.37
N ALA A 423 -13.01 -8.76 15.87
CA ALA A 423 -12.33 -8.03 16.93
C ALA A 423 -12.55 -8.58 18.36
N LYS A 424 -13.42 -9.58 18.55
CA LYS A 424 -13.67 -10.26 19.84
C LYS A 424 -12.61 -11.30 20.12
#